data_AF-A0A2H5VK78-F1
#
_entry.id   AF-A0A2H5VK78-F1
#
_cell.length_a   1.000
_cell.length_b   1.000
_cell.length_c   1.000
_cell.angle_alpha   90.00
_cell.angle_beta   90.00
_cell.angle_gamma   90.00
#
_symmetry.space_group_name_H-M   'P 1'
#
loop_
_entity.id
_entity.type
_entity.pdbx_description
1 polymer ?
#
loop_
_entity_poly.entity_id
_entity_poly.type
_entity_poly.pdbx_seq_one_letter_code
_entity_poly.pdbx_strand_id
1 'polypeptide(L)' 'MAELKADLERLRELLHPILAEVEAGIAGETHPDWSVVKEHLLQALELVRKLERDQLWSALGRQP' A
#
# COMPACT_ATOMS: atom_id res chain seq x y z
N MET A 1 -8.06 -11.36 12.79
CA MET A 1 -6.70 -10.93 13.24
C MET A 1 -5.60 -11.40 12.31
N ALA A 2 -5.57 -12.68 11.88
CA ALA A 2 -4.59 -13.17 10.91
C ALA A 2 -4.64 -12.45 9.55
N GLU A 3 -5.85 -12.22 8.99
CA GLU A 3 -6.01 -11.52 7.70
C GLU A 3 -5.56 -10.05 7.76
N LEU A 4 -5.96 -9.31 8.79
CA LEU A 4 -5.50 -7.92 8.98
C LEU A 4 -3.97 -7.84 9.04
N LYS A 5 -3.33 -8.79 9.74
CA LYS A 5 -1.87 -8.84 9.82
C LYS A 5 -1.24 -9.08 8.44
N ALA A 6 -1.79 -10.01 7.66
CA ALA A 6 -1.32 -10.29 6.30
C ALA A 6 -1.52 -9.10 5.34
N ASP A 7 -2.67 -8.42 5.42
CA ASP A 7 -2.94 -7.22 4.63
C ASP A 7 -1.99 -6.07 5.01
N LEU A 8 -1.66 -5.90 6.29
CA LEU A 8 -0.67 -4.90 6.73
C LEU A 8 0.76 -5.25 6.28
N GLU A 9 1.13 -6.54 6.32
CA GLU A 9 2.42 -7.02 5.78
C GLU A 9 2.52 -6.76 4.28
N ARG A 10 1.45 -7.04 3.54
CA ARG A 10 1.36 -6.77 2.10
C ARG A 10 1.41 -5.28 1.78
N LEU A 11 0.76 -4.44 2.59
CA LEU A 11 0.85 -2.98 2.43
C LEU A 11 2.30 -2.51 2.60
N ARG A 12 3.01 -3.01 3.61
CA ARG A 12 4.44 -2.70 3.80
C ARG A 12 5.27 -3.14 2.60
N GLU A 13 5.02 -4.32 2.05
CA GLU A 13 5.72 -4.84 0.86
C GLU A 13 5.48 -3.96 -0.38
N LEU A 14 4.28 -3.40 -0.54
CA LEU A 14 3.96 -2.48 -1.65
C LEU A 14 4.60 -1.10 -1.48
N LEU A 15 4.73 -0.60 -0.25
CA LEU A 15 5.31 0.72 0.02
C LEU A 15 6.85 0.71 -0.04
N HIS A 16 7.49 -0.42 0.26
CA HIS A 16 8.94 -0.54 0.25
C HIS A 16 9.61 -0.21 -1.10
N PRO A 17 9.19 -0.77 -2.25
CA PRO A 17 9.79 -0.45 -3.55
C PRO A 17 9.55 1.01 -3.95
N ILE A 18 8.43 1.63 -3.54
CA ILE A 18 8.17 3.05 -3.78
C ILE A 18 9.22 3.92 -3.08
N LEU A 19 9.48 3.65 -1.80
CA LEU A 19 10.49 4.37 -1.03
C LEU A 19 11.88 4.19 -1.64
N ALA A 20 12.25 2.95 -1.97
CA ALA A 20 13.55 2.64 -2.57
C ALA A 20 13.76 3.37 -3.91
N GLU A 21 12.76 3.39 -4.78
CA GLU A 21 12.82 4.05 -6.10
C GLU A 21 12.94 5.58 -5.96
N VAL A 22 12.19 6.17 -5.03
CA VAL A 22 12.25 7.62 -4.76
C VAL A 22 13.59 8.02 -4.14
N GLU A 23 14.08 7.25 -3.16
CA GLU A 23 15.38 7.48 -2.53
C GLU A 23 16.53 7.34 -3.54
N ALA A 24 16.47 6.34 -4.42
CA ALA A 24 17.44 6.16 -5.50
C ALA A 24 17.44 7.34 -6.48
N GLY A 25 16.25 7.82 -6.88
CA GLY A 25 16.10 9.00 -7.72
C GLY A 25 16.73 10.25 -7.08
N ILE A 26 16.43 10.50 -5.80
CA ILE A 26 16.99 11.63 -5.05
C ILE A 26 18.53 11.52 -4.94
N ALA A 27 19.04 10.35 -4.53
CA ALA A 27 20.47 10.15 -4.33
C ALA A 27 21.27 10.26 -5.64
N GLY A 28 20.68 9.85 -6.76
CA GLY A 28 21.28 9.97 -8.09
C GLY A 28 21.06 11.31 -8.78
N GLU A 29 20.36 12.26 -8.15
CA GLU A 29 19.86 13.50 -8.80
C GLU A 29 19.12 13.21 -10.12
N THR A 30 18.38 12.10 -10.15
CA THR A 30 17.64 11.61 -11.30
C THR A 30 16.15 11.52 -11.01
N HIS A 31 15.35 11.32 -12.05
CA HIS A 31 13.93 11.05 -11.86
C HIS A 31 13.71 9.57 -11.52
N PRO A 32 12.90 9.26 -10.48
CA PRO A 32 12.49 7.88 -10.21
C PRO A 32 11.78 7.27 -11.40
N ASP A 33 11.82 5.94 -11.53
CA ASP A 33 10.91 5.24 -12.44
C ASP A 33 9.47 5.35 -11.94
N TRP A 34 8.78 6.37 -12.44
CA TRP A 34 7.40 6.66 -12.09
C TRP A 34 6.43 5.55 -12.49
N SER A 35 6.79 4.65 -13.40
CA SER A 35 5.92 3.52 -13.76
C SER A 35 5.84 2.52 -12.60
N VAL A 36 6.99 2.18 -12.02
CA VAL A 36 7.11 1.30 -10.84
C VAL A 36 6.43 1.94 -9.64
N VAL A 37 6.70 3.23 -9.38
CA VAL A 37 6.07 3.97 -8.27
C VAL A 37 4.55 3.99 -8.41
N LYS A 38 4.03 4.29 -9.60
CA LYS A 38 2.59 4.38 -9.86
C LYS A 38 1.89 3.03 -9.66
N GLU A 39 2.46 1.94 -10.16
CA GLU A 39 1.87 0.61 -10.04
C GLU A 39 1.72 0.20 -8.58
N HIS A 40 2.80 0.27 -7.81
CA HIS A 40 2.81 -0.12 -6.41
C HIS A 40 1.92 0.80 -5.57
N LEU A 41 1.88 2.11 -5.87
CA LEU A 41 1.04 3.06 -5.17
C LEU A 41 -0.45 2.76 -5.39
N LEU A 42 -0.85 2.43 -6.63
CA LEU A 42 -2.24 2.08 -6.93
C LEU A 42 -2.68 0.81 -6.17
N GLN A 43 -1.82 -0.21 -6.14
CA GLN A 43 -2.08 -1.44 -5.38
C GLN A 43 -2.18 -1.17 -3.87
N ALA A 44 -1.30 -0.31 -3.33
CA ALA A 44 -1.34 0.08 -1.93
C ALA A 44 -2.63 0.84 -1.58
N LEU A 45 -3.05 1.78 -2.42
CA LEU A 45 -4.29 2.54 -2.24
C LEU A 45 -5.54 1.65 -2.31
N GLU A 46 -5.56 0.68 -3.21
CA GLU A 46 -6.66 -0.29 -3.28
C GLU A 46 -6.77 -1.13 -2.01
N LEU A 47 -5.62 -1.58 -1.47
CA LEU A 47 -5.56 -2.35 -0.24
C LEU A 47 -6.00 -1.52 0.98
N VAL A 48 -5.55 -0.28 1.10
CA VAL A 48 -6.00 0.65 2.15
C VAL A 48 -7.51 0.84 2.06
N ARG A 49 -8.04 1.07 0.86
CA ARG A 49 -9.48 1.26 0.66
C ARG A 49 -10.29 -0.01 0.99
N LYS A 50 -9.72 -1.20 0.79
CA LYS A 50 -10.33 -2.47 1.24
C LYS A 50 -10.38 -2.50 2.77
N LEU A 51 -9.25 -2.24 3.44
CA LEU A 51 -9.17 -2.24 4.90
C LEU A 51 -10.12 -1.23 5.56
N GLU A 52 -10.22 -0.02 5.01
CA GLU A 52 -11.17 1.00 5.48
C GLU A 52 -12.62 0.53 5.37
N ARG A 53 -12.99 -0.10 4.25
CA ARG A 53 -14.34 -0.68 4.07
C ARG A 53 -14.60 -1.79 5.08
N ASP A 54 -13.64 -2.70 5.26
CA ASP A 54 -13.80 -3.84 6.18
C ASP A 54 -13.93 -3.35 7.63
N GLN A 55 -13.17 -2.31 8.01
CA GLN A 55 -13.29 -1.65 9.31
C GLN A 55 -14.67 -0.98 9.48
N LEU A 56 -15.17 -0.29 8.46
CA LEU A 56 -16.51 0.31 8.44
C LEU A 56 -17.61 -0.74 8.62
N TRP A 57 -17.55 -1.86 7.90
CA TRP A 57 -18.53 -2.95 8.03
C TRP A 57 -18.49 -3.59 9.42
N SER A 58 -17.30 -3.81 9.97
CA SER A 58 -17.13 -4.28 11.34
C SER A 58 -17.73 -3.32 12.37
N ALA A 59 -17.57 -2.00 12.17
CA ALA A 59 -18.13 -0.99 13.07
C ALA A 59 -19.67 -0.91 13.00
N LEU A 60 -20.26 -1.21 11.83
CA LEU A 60 -21.71 -1.22 11.61
C LEU A 60 -22.40 -2.52 12.07
N GLY A 61 -21.67 -3.45 12.70
CA GLY A 61 -22.23 -4.70 13.24
C GLY A 61 -22.71 -5.68 12.19
N ARG A 62 -22.37 -5.48 10.92
CA ARG A 62 -22.68 -6.40 9.82
C ARG A 62 -21.39 -7.08 9.41
N GLN A 63 -21.18 -8.31 9.87
CA GLN A 63 -20.32 -9.22 9.15
C GLN A 63 -21.02 -9.58 7.82
N PRO A 64 -20.37 -9.43 6.66
CA PRO A 64 -20.80 -10.13 5.45
C PRO A 64 -20.72 -11.65 5.63
#